data_AF-A0A2E3J913-F1
#
_entry.id   AF-A0A2E3J913-F1
#
_cell.length_a   1.000
_cell.length_b   1.000
_cell.length_c   1.000
_cell.angle_alpha   90.00
_cell.angle_beta   90.00
_cell.angle_gamma   90.00
#
_symmetry.space_group_name_H-M   'P 1'
#
loop_
_entity.id
_entity.type
_entity.pdbx_description
1 polymer ?
#
loop_
_entity_poly.entity_id
_entity_poly.type
_entity_poly.pdbx_seq_one_letter_code
_entity_poly.pdbx_strand_id
1 'polypeptide(L)'
;MQKLAKCPHCRGLLDISAVAINKASDELLCIYTALPGQASAALANYVQLFTPDKSDLSSARQLKISKDVIELTKEFDLAVFTQSLNITVTSIRDHWQRNGYRRMGDDHAYLKKVLETEQQKFIQSHPKQTVVSANKSIEVRTERPETLEESTRKWQENIAKYRR
;
A
#
# COMPACT_ATOMS: atom_id res chain seq x y z
N MET A 1 -10.38 -35.43 18.02
CA MET A 1 -10.47 -34.05 17.49
C MET A 1 -10.15 -34.08 16.01
N GLN A 2 -11.09 -33.63 15.17
CA GLN A 2 -10.94 -33.70 13.72
C GLN A 2 -10.09 -32.53 13.22
N LYS A 3 -8.94 -32.85 12.62
CA LYS A 3 -8.01 -31.88 12.05
C LYS A 3 -8.53 -31.51 10.66
N LEU A 4 -8.88 -30.25 10.45
CA LEU A 4 -9.38 -29.78 9.15
C LEU A 4 -8.24 -29.57 8.16
N ALA A 5 -7.26 -28.75 8.54
CA ALA A 5 -6.11 -28.41 7.70
C ALA A 5 -4.98 -27.83 8.55
N LYS A 6 -3.84 -27.53 7.91
CA LYS A 6 -2.86 -26.58 8.46
C LYS A 6 -3.05 -25.24 7.80
N CYS A 7 -2.94 -24.17 8.57
CA CYS A 7 -2.96 -22.81 8.01
C CYS A 7 -1.76 -22.64 7.07
N PRO A 8 -1.94 -22.24 5.79
CA PRO A 8 -0.83 -22.02 4.88
C PRO A 8 0.06 -20.85 5.30
N HIS A 9 -0.41 -20.00 6.22
CA HIS A 9 0.35 -18.86 6.71
C HIS A 9 1.17 -19.15 7.97
N CYS A 10 0.56 -19.64 9.04
CA CYS A 10 1.26 -19.87 10.31
C CYS A 10 1.61 -21.34 10.57
N ARG A 11 1.23 -22.25 9.65
CA ARG A 11 1.35 -23.72 9.74
C ARG A 11 0.62 -24.38 10.91
N GLY A 12 0.02 -23.58 11.79
CA GLY A 12 -0.81 -24.02 12.89
C GLY A 12 -1.94 -24.93 12.44
N LEU A 13 -2.22 -25.93 13.27
CA LEU A 13 -3.35 -26.84 13.09
C LEU A 13 -4.67 -26.07 13.20
N LEU A 14 -5.49 -26.16 12.16
CA LEU A 14 -6.86 -25.67 12.16
C LEU A 14 -7.77 -26.79 12.66
N ASP A 15 -8.21 -26.63 13.90
CA ASP A 15 -9.36 -27.33 14.47
C ASP A 15 -10.50 -26.32 14.61
N ILE A 16 -11.75 -26.75 14.40
CA ILE A 16 -12.95 -25.92 14.55
C ILE A 16 -12.98 -25.29 15.96
N SER A 17 -12.60 -26.07 16.98
CA SER A 17 -12.54 -25.59 18.36
C SER A 17 -11.42 -24.55 18.57
N ALA A 18 -10.32 -24.66 17.82
CA ALA A 18 -9.20 -23.74 17.95
C ALA A 18 -9.55 -22.33 17.45
N VAL A 19 -10.45 -22.23 16.47
CA VAL A 19 -10.94 -20.93 15.97
C VAL A 19 -12.00 -20.36 16.92
N ALA A 20 -12.94 -21.19 17.39
CA ALA A 20 -14.09 -20.73 18.18
C ALA A 20 -13.77 -20.40 19.66
N ILE A 21 -12.77 -21.04 20.27
CA ILE A 21 -12.52 -20.93 21.72
C ILE A 21 -11.35 -19.98 22.03
N ASN A 22 -10.43 -19.80 21.09
CA ASN A 22 -9.21 -19.04 21.35
C ASN A 22 -9.43 -17.54 21.09
N LYS A 23 -9.44 -16.76 22.18
CA LYS A 23 -9.56 -15.30 22.12
C LYS A 23 -8.50 -14.64 21.22
N ALA A 24 -7.29 -15.18 21.15
CA ALA A 24 -6.25 -14.61 20.32
C ALA A 24 -6.51 -14.82 18.82
N SER A 25 -7.15 -15.93 18.42
CA SER A 25 -7.55 -16.11 17.02
C SER A 25 -8.76 -15.26 16.66
N ASP A 26 -9.69 -15.06 17.59
CA ASP A 26 -10.85 -14.17 17.40
C ASP A 26 -10.41 -12.71 17.18
N GLU A 27 -9.51 -12.20 18.02
CA GLU A 27 -8.93 -10.87 17.85
C GLU A 27 -8.10 -10.74 16.56
N LEU A 28 -7.36 -11.79 16.16
CA LEU A 28 -6.64 -11.81 14.89
C LEU A 28 -7.60 -11.73 13.69
N LEU A 29 -8.72 -12.46 13.73
CA LEU A 29 -9.73 -12.40 12.69
C LEU A 29 -10.36 -11.01 12.59
N CYS A 30 -10.64 -10.36 13.72
CA CYS A 30 -11.10 -8.97 13.75
C CYS A 30 -10.09 -8.04 13.04
N ILE A 31 -8.79 -8.19 13.31
CA ILE A 31 -7.74 -7.39 12.65
C ILE A 31 -7.74 -7.63 11.13
N TYR A 32 -7.72 -8.88 10.69
CA TYR A 32 -7.61 -9.21 9.27
C TYR A 32 -8.87 -8.83 8.46
N THR A 33 -10.04 -8.83 9.09
CA THR A 33 -11.31 -8.45 8.45
C THR A 33 -11.54 -6.94 8.43
N ALA A 34 -10.95 -6.19 9.36
CA ALA A 34 -11.00 -4.72 9.36
C ALA A 34 -10.12 -4.07 8.27
N LEU A 35 -9.12 -4.80 7.77
CA LEU A 35 -8.20 -4.31 6.74
C LEU A 35 -8.72 -4.64 5.33
N PRO A 36 -8.52 -3.76 4.33
CA PRO A 36 -8.78 -4.10 2.94
C PRO A 36 -7.98 -5.32 2.50
N GLY A 37 -8.55 -6.15 1.61
CA GLY A 37 -8.03 -7.49 1.31
C GLY A 37 -6.54 -7.54 0.94
N GLN A 38 -6.03 -6.54 0.21
CA GLN A 38 -4.60 -6.46 -0.13
C GLN A 38 -3.71 -6.15 1.08
N ALA A 39 -4.12 -5.22 1.93
CA ALA A 39 -3.41 -4.88 3.17
C ALA A 39 -3.42 -6.05 4.16
N SER A 40 -4.57 -6.72 4.27
CA SER A 40 -4.75 -7.93 5.09
C SER A 40 -3.81 -9.06 4.63
N ALA A 41 -3.75 -9.32 3.32
CA ALA A 41 -2.85 -10.31 2.73
C ALA A 41 -1.37 -9.95 2.92
N ALA A 42 -1.01 -8.68 2.75
CA ALA A 42 0.35 -8.19 2.97
C ALA A 42 0.78 -8.38 4.43
N LEU A 43 -0.10 -8.05 5.39
CA LEU A 43 0.15 -8.25 6.82
C LEU A 43 0.30 -9.75 7.13
N ALA A 44 -0.59 -10.60 6.61
CA ALA A 44 -0.51 -12.04 6.80
C ALA A 44 0.84 -12.59 6.31
N ASN A 45 1.27 -12.19 5.11
CA ASN A 45 2.57 -12.59 4.54
C ASN A 45 3.76 -12.09 5.37
N TYR A 46 3.69 -10.88 5.91
CA TYR A 46 4.72 -10.34 6.79
C TYR A 46 4.82 -11.13 8.10
N VAL A 47 3.68 -11.47 8.73
CA VAL A 47 3.65 -12.30 9.94
C VAL A 47 4.30 -13.67 9.71
N GLN A 48 4.17 -14.24 8.50
CA GLN A 48 4.83 -15.52 8.18
C GLN A 48 6.35 -15.47 8.35
N LEU A 49 6.99 -14.30 8.17
CA LEU A 49 8.44 -14.17 8.25
C LEU A 49 9.01 -14.52 9.64
N PHE A 50 8.17 -14.48 10.66
CA PHE A 50 8.49 -14.78 12.05
C PHE A 50 8.22 -16.24 12.43
N THR A 51 7.63 -17.03 11.53
CA THR A 51 7.35 -18.45 11.75
C THR A 51 8.67 -19.21 11.81
N PRO A 52 9.01 -19.94 12.89
CA PRO A 52 10.23 -20.74 12.99
C PRO A 52 10.26 -21.85 11.93
N ASP A 53 11.41 -22.47 11.66
CA ASP A 53 11.49 -23.55 10.67
C ASP A 53 10.73 -24.82 11.10
N LYS A 54 10.91 -25.24 12.36
CA LYS A 54 10.44 -26.54 12.87
C LYS A 54 9.09 -26.52 13.56
N SER A 55 8.54 -25.34 13.87
CA SER A 55 7.32 -25.22 14.67
C SER A 55 6.36 -24.18 14.12
N ASP A 56 5.11 -24.31 14.54
CA ASP A 56 4.05 -23.38 14.18
C ASP A 56 4.13 -22.13 15.04
N LEU A 57 3.70 -21.00 14.48
CA LEU A 57 3.62 -19.75 15.23
C LEU A 57 2.33 -19.75 16.06
N SER A 58 2.41 -19.50 17.37
CA SER A 58 1.21 -19.46 18.21
C SER A 58 0.28 -18.29 17.85
N SER A 59 -1.03 -18.45 18.03
CA SER A 59 -2.00 -17.38 17.76
C SER A 59 -1.73 -16.13 18.61
N ALA A 60 -1.29 -16.29 19.86
CA ALA A 60 -0.90 -15.18 20.71
C ALA A 60 0.31 -14.41 20.15
N ARG A 61 1.31 -15.13 19.60
CA ARG A 61 2.49 -14.48 19.00
C ARG A 61 2.13 -13.78 17.69
N GLN A 62 1.31 -14.42 16.85
CA GLN A 62 0.75 -13.81 15.64
C GLN A 62 0.02 -12.51 15.99
N LEU A 63 -0.88 -12.54 16.99
CA LEU A 63 -1.64 -11.37 17.42
C LEU A 63 -0.73 -10.23 17.87
N LYS A 64 0.30 -10.55 18.67
CA LYS A 64 1.29 -9.56 19.12
C LYS A 64 1.99 -8.90 17.93
N ILE A 65 2.52 -9.69 16.99
CA ILE A 65 3.21 -9.17 15.81
C ILE A 65 2.27 -8.30 14.97
N SER A 66 1.04 -8.75 14.73
CA SER A 66 0.06 -7.98 13.96
C SER A 66 -0.27 -6.64 14.62
N LYS A 67 -0.46 -6.61 15.95
CA LYS A 67 -0.69 -5.37 16.70
C LYS A 67 0.53 -4.45 16.67
N ASP A 68 1.73 -4.99 16.87
CA ASP A 68 2.98 -4.21 16.81
C ASP A 68 3.14 -3.54 15.43
N VAL A 69 2.86 -4.28 14.35
CA VAL A 69 2.93 -3.75 12.99
C VAL A 69 1.87 -2.68 12.72
N ILE A 70 0.63 -2.88 13.16
CA ILE A 70 -0.45 -1.89 13.01
C ILE A 70 -0.11 -0.62 13.78
N GLU A 71 0.45 -0.75 14.99
CA GLU A 71 0.87 0.40 15.79
C GLU A 71 1.94 1.23 15.06
N LEU A 72 2.93 0.55 14.46
CA LEU A 72 3.98 1.20 13.67
C LEU A 72 3.45 1.93 12.45
N THR A 73 2.30 1.54 11.93
CA THR A 73 1.81 2.02 10.63
C THR A 73 0.64 2.98 10.72
N LYS A 74 0.18 3.31 11.94
CA LYS A 74 -0.90 4.29 12.19
C LYS A 74 -0.63 5.67 11.60
N GLU A 75 0.63 6.06 11.50
CA GLU A 75 1.05 7.38 11.01
C GLU A 75 1.13 7.44 9.47
N PHE A 76 1.03 6.30 8.79
CA PHE A 76 1.27 6.18 7.36
C PHE A 76 -0.05 5.94 6.61
N ASP A 77 -0.07 6.33 5.33
CA ASP A 77 -1.17 5.99 4.44
C ASP A 77 -1.25 4.46 4.26
N LEU A 78 -2.46 3.93 4.13
CA LEU A 78 -2.72 2.51 3.89
C LEU A 78 -2.01 1.99 2.63
N ALA A 79 -1.89 2.83 1.59
CA ALA A 79 -1.18 2.46 0.36
C ALA A 79 0.32 2.24 0.62
N VAL A 80 0.94 3.15 1.36
CA VAL A 80 2.36 3.08 1.77
C VAL A 80 2.57 1.85 2.64
N PHE A 81 1.71 1.66 3.65
CA PHE A 81 1.75 0.49 4.52
C PHE A 81 1.76 -0.84 3.74
N THR A 82 0.80 -1.00 2.83
CA THR A 82 0.65 -2.23 2.04
C THR A 82 1.87 -2.48 1.17
N GLN A 83 2.37 -1.44 0.51
CA GLN A 83 3.55 -1.53 -0.34
C GLN A 83 4.81 -1.85 0.45
N SER A 84 5.04 -1.20 1.59
CA SER A 84 6.19 -1.45 2.45
C SER A 84 6.25 -2.87 2.98
N LEU A 85 5.11 -3.45 3.37
CA LEU A 85 5.05 -4.85 3.78
C LEU A 85 5.42 -5.80 2.64
N ASN A 86 4.88 -5.58 1.45
CA ASN A 86 5.18 -6.41 0.27
C ASN A 86 6.66 -6.34 -0.11
N ILE A 87 7.25 -5.15 -0.17
CA ILE A 87 8.68 -4.95 -0.45
C ILE A 87 9.52 -5.67 0.59
N THR A 88 9.15 -5.55 1.87
CA THR A 88 9.87 -6.19 2.96
C THR A 88 9.84 -7.70 2.85
N VAL A 89 8.67 -8.28 2.58
CA VAL A 89 8.51 -9.73 2.39
C VAL A 89 9.35 -10.23 1.22
N THR A 90 9.28 -9.56 0.07
CA THR A 90 10.05 -9.95 -1.12
C THR A 90 11.55 -9.87 -0.85
N SER A 91 12.04 -8.77 -0.28
CA SER A 91 13.47 -8.59 0.01
C SER A 91 14.01 -9.64 0.98
N ILE A 92 13.26 -9.95 2.05
CA ILE A 92 13.67 -10.95 3.03
C ILE A 92 13.64 -12.36 2.43
N ARG A 93 12.60 -12.69 1.65
CA ARG A 93 12.52 -13.99 0.97
C ARG A 93 13.64 -14.16 -0.05
N ASP A 94 13.95 -13.13 -0.83
CA ASP A 94 15.07 -13.14 -1.77
C ASP A 94 16.42 -13.31 -1.07
N HIS A 95 16.59 -12.69 0.10
CA HIS A 95 17.76 -12.89 0.94
C HIS A 95 17.85 -14.35 1.42
N TRP A 96 16.73 -14.96 1.82
CA TRP A 96 16.71 -16.38 2.22
C TRP A 96 17.04 -17.34 1.08
N GLN A 97 16.57 -17.05 -0.13
CA GLN A 97 16.89 -17.86 -1.31
C GLN A 97 18.40 -17.88 -1.58
N ARG A 98 19.11 -16.77 -1.31
CA ARG A 98 20.55 -16.64 -1.56
C ARG A 98 21.42 -17.16 -0.40
N ASN A 99 20.98 -16.90 0.84
CA ASN A 99 21.83 -17.06 2.03
C ASN A 99 21.33 -18.16 2.99
N GLY A 100 20.28 -18.88 2.62
CA GLY A 100 19.59 -19.84 3.47
C GLY A 100 18.52 -19.20 4.36
N TYR A 101 17.56 -20.02 4.76
CA TYR A 101 16.43 -19.59 5.59
C TYR A 101 16.91 -19.09 6.96
N ARG A 102 16.42 -17.91 7.37
CA ARG A 102 16.64 -17.35 8.70
C ARG A 102 15.38 -16.63 9.17
N ARG A 103 14.72 -17.16 10.20
CA ARG A 103 13.58 -16.50 10.86
C ARG A 103 13.89 -15.03 11.15
N MET A 104 12.94 -14.14 10.88
CA MET A 104 13.05 -12.74 11.29
C MET A 104 13.18 -12.64 12.82
N GLY A 105 14.06 -11.74 13.27
CA GLY A 105 14.15 -11.38 14.69
C GLY A 105 12.86 -10.69 15.15
N ASP A 106 12.71 -10.47 16.45
CA ASP A 106 11.49 -9.84 16.99
C ASP A 106 11.41 -8.32 16.73
N ASP A 107 12.43 -7.73 16.12
CA ASP A 107 12.52 -6.32 15.79
C ASP A 107 11.99 -6.03 14.37
N HIS A 108 11.23 -4.95 14.25
CA HIS A 108 10.66 -4.41 13.02
C HIS A 108 11.54 -3.33 12.38
N ALA A 109 12.80 -3.14 12.80
CA ALA A 109 13.70 -2.09 12.32
C ALA A 109 13.85 -2.05 10.79
N TYR A 110 13.86 -3.19 10.10
CA TYR A 110 13.93 -3.20 8.64
C TYR A 110 12.64 -2.65 8.02
N LEU A 111 11.47 -3.04 8.54
CA LEU A 111 10.18 -2.52 8.09
C LEU A 111 10.09 -1.00 8.29
N LYS A 112 10.58 -0.46 9.42
CA LYS A 112 10.62 0.99 9.68
C LYS A 112 11.38 1.76 8.59
N LYS A 113 12.57 1.27 8.21
CA LYS A 113 13.38 1.88 7.14
C LYS A 113 12.66 1.84 5.78
N VAL A 114 11.97 0.74 5.48
CA VAL A 114 11.19 0.61 4.24
C VAL A 114 9.99 1.56 4.27
N LEU A 115 9.29 1.69 5.40
CA LEU A 115 8.18 2.65 5.57
C LEU A 115 8.63 4.09 5.34
N GLU A 116 9.73 4.51 5.95
CA GLU A 116 10.30 5.85 5.74
C GLU A 116 10.63 6.11 4.27
N THR A 117 11.24 5.13 3.60
CA THR A 117 11.62 5.23 2.19
C THR A 117 10.39 5.31 1.27
N GLU A 118 9.39 4.46 1.50
CA GLU A 118 8.17 4.43 0.69
C GLU A 118 7.29 5.65 0.96
N GLN A 119 7.26 6.17 2.19
CA GLN A 119 6.58 7.42 2.51
C GLN A 119 7.17 8.60 1.72
N GLN A 120 8.50 8.68 1.62
CA GLN A 120 9.16 9.72 0.82
C GLN A 120 8.79 9.61 -0.66
N LYS A 121 8.78 8.39 -1.23
CA LYS A 121 8.37 8.15 -2.62
C LYS A 121 6.90 8.50 -2.85
N PHE A 122 6.04 8.18 -1.88
CA PHE A 122 4.62 8.52 -1.95
C PHE A 122 4.39 10.03 -2.00
N ILE A 123 5.11 10.79 -1.15
CA ILE A 123 5.06 12.25 -1.15
C ILE A 123 5.59 12.85 -2.47
N GLN A 124 6.64 12.25 -3.06
CA GLN A 124 7.21 12.73 -4.33
C GLN A 124 6.32 12.41 -5.54
N SER A 125 5.68 11.23 -5.54
CA SER A 125 4.82 10.78 -6.64
C SER A 125 3.45 11.46 -6.66
N HIS A 126 2.96 11.90 -5.49
CA HIS A 126 1.75 12.71 -5.37
C HIS A 126 2.17 14.13 -4.98
N PRO A 127 2.62 14.97 -5.93
CA PRO A 127 2.84 16.37 -5.63
C PRO A 127 1.50 16.89 -5.09
N LYS A 128 1.53 17.33 -3.83
CA LYS A 128 0.44 18.02 -3.16
C LYS A 128 -0.16 18.93 -4.23
N GLN A 129 -1.41 18.70 -4.64
CA GLN A 129 -2.11 19.64 -5.50
C GLN A 129 -2.00 20.96 -4.76
N THR A 130 -1.08 21.82 -5.22
CA THR A 130 -1.05 23.19 -4.79
C THR A 130 -2.41 23.65 -5.23
N VAL A 131 -3.26 23.95 -4.25
CA VAL A 131 -4.45 24.73 -4.46
C VAL A 131 -3.91 26.02 -5.05
N VAL A 132 -3.79 26.07 -6.37
CA VAL A 132 -3.53 27.29 -7.10
C VAL A 132 -4.76 28.09 -6.77
N SER A 133 -4.61 28.99 -5.80
CA SER A 133 -5.61 29.97 -5.43
C SER A 133 -6.18 30.51 -6.73
N ALA A 134 -7.48 30.28 -6.95
CA ALA A 134 -8.20 30.60 -8.17
C ALA A 134 -8.40 32.12 -8.34
N ASN A 135 -7.40 32.91 -7.98
CA ASN A 135 -7.32 34.35 -8.19
C ASN A 135 -6.37 34.65 -9.35
N LYS A 136 -6.49 33.93 -10.47
CA LYS A 136 -6.02 34.43 -11.76
C LYS A 136 -7.26 34.90 -12.50
N SER A 137 -7.65 36.15 -12.24
CA SER A 137 -8.69 36.85 -12.97
C SER A 137 -8.39 36.70 -14.46
N ILE A 138 -9.25 35.96 -15.15
CA ILE A 138 -9.30 35.95 -16.61
C ILE A 138 -9.85 37.32 -16.98
N GLU A 139 -8.95 38.27 -17.28
CA GLU A 139 -9.34 39.53 -17.89
C GLU A 139 -9.84 39.21 -19.30
N VAL A 140 -11.16 39.10 -19.42
CA VAL A 140 -11.83 39.05 -20.72
C VAL A 140 -11.65 40.44 -21.33
N ARG A 141 -10.60 40.57 -22.15
CA ARG A 141 -10.39 41.75 -22.98
C ARG A 141 -11.48 41.73 -24.05
N THR A 142 -12.57 42.46 -23.82
CA THR A 142 -13.65 42.64 -24.79
C THR A 142 -13.13 43.47 -25.95
N GLU A 143 -12.58 42.82 -26.97
CA GLU A 143 -12.20 43.45 -28.22
C GLU A 143 -13.45 43.71 -29.08
N ARG A 144 -13.39 44.78 -29.89
CA ARG A 144 -14.46 45.19 -30.81
C ARG A 144 -14.91 43.99 -31.65
N PRO A 145 -16.22 43.69 -31.77
CA PRO A 145 -16.68 42.61 -32.63
C PRO A 145 -16.20 42.88 -34.07
N GLU A 146 -15.43 41.93 -34.61
CA GLU A 146 -14.92 42.02 -35.99
C GLU A 146 -16.09 41.96 -36.97
N THR A 147 -16.06 42.79 -38.00
CA THR A 147 -17.07 42.72 -39.06
C THR A 147 -16.84 41.48 -39.92
N LEU A 148 -17.90 41.02 -40.61
CA LEU A 148 -17.85 39.84 -41.47
C LEU A 148 -16.75 39.93 -42.55
N GLU A 149 -16.50 41.13 -43.06
CA GLU A 149 -15.47 41.42 -44.06
C GLU A 149 -14.05 41.29 -43.50
N GLU A 150 -13.82 41.73 -42.26
CA GLU A 150 -12.53 41.59 -41.59
C GLU A 150 -12.22 40.12 -41.29
N SER A 151 -13.22 39.35 -40.88
CA SER A 151 -13.09 37.91 -40.59
C SER A 151 -12.76 37.09 -41.84
N THR A 152 -13.48 37.36 -42.94
CA THR A 152 -13.27 36.65 -44.22
C THR A 152 -11.91 36.95 -44.83
N ARG A 153 -11.43 38.19 -44.76
CA ARG A 153 -10.07 38.56 -45.21
C ARG A 153 -8.98 37.83 -44.41
N LYS A 154 -9.08 37.85 -43.07
CA LYS A 154 -8.13 37.13 -42.20
C LYS A 154 -8.11 35.63 -42.50
N TRP A 155 -9.27 35.03 -42.77
CA TRP A 155 -9.35 33.61 -43.12
C TRP A 155 -8.65 33.31 -44.44
N GLN A 156 -8.85 34.14 -45.47
CA GLN A 156 -8.20 33.98 -46.77
C GLN A 156 -6.68 34.16 -46.69
N GLU A 157 -6.21 35.17 -45.94
CA GLU A 157 -4.79 35.40 -45.67
C GLU A 157 -4.15 34.21 -44.95
N ASN A 158 -4.86 33.64 -43.98
CA ASN A 158 -4.39 32.46 -43.24
C ASN A 158 -4.34 31.23 -44.15
N ILE A 159 -5.34 31.01 -45.00
CA ILE A 159 -5.33 29.93 -45.99
C ILE A 159 -4.19 30.10 -47.01
N ALA A 160 -3.92 31.33 -47.46
CA ALA A 160 -2.83 31.63 -48.38
C ALA A 160 -1.46 31.31 -47.76
N LYS A 161 -1.30 31.53 -46.45
CA LYS A 161 -0.07 31.21 -45.70
C LYS A 161 0.27 29.72 -45.70
N TYR A 162 -0.74 28.84 -45.77
CA TYR A 162 -0.57 27.38 -45.75
C TYR A 162 -0.63 26.72 -47.13
N ARG A 163 -0.75 27.49 -48.23
CA ARG A 163 -0.79 26.98 -49.61
C ARG A 163 0.60 26.82 -50.27
N ARG A 164 1.64 26.43 -49.50
CA ARG A 164 2.94 26.01 -50.06
C ARG A 164 2.97 24.50 -50.31
#